data_AF-A0A7W1FV95-F1
#
_entry.id   AF-A0A7W1FV95-F1
#
_cell.length_a   1.000
_cell.length_b   1.000
_cell.length_c   1.000
_cell.angle_alpha   90.00
_cell.angle_beta   90.00
_cell.angle_gamma   90.00
#
_symmetry.space_group_name_H-M   'P 1'
#
loop_
_entity.id
_entity.type
_entity.pdbx_description
1 polymer ?
#
loop_
_entity_poly.entity_id
_entity_poly.type
_entity_poly.pdbx_seq_one_letter_code
_entity_poly.pdbx_strand_id
1 'polypeptide(L)'
;MIRAYSRRGYDHQDKALQIIAGTYVFMFEKEEMPDVRPIVDDILGQYDYVFTTRERGNLDPLSVDALVRVALYKDEYTEWGINRLGRILESLHRRSGGDENYLDYVEDAAVVIRGLENIVAGSALEEIVEAANGS
;
A
#
# COMPACT_ATOMS: atom_id res chain seq x y z
N MET A 1 5.82 15.47 10.90
CA MET A 1 7.18 14.91 11.10
C MET A 1 7.54 13.87 10.02
N ILE A 2 6.68 12.88 9.76
CA ILE A 2 6.95 11.81 8.76
C ILE A 2 7.07 12.30 7.31
N ARG A 3 6.33 13.33 6.88
CA ARG A 3 6.45 13.93 5.53
C ARG A 3 7.84 14.50 5.22
N ALA A 4 8.51 15.14 6.17
CA ALA A 4 9.86 15.66 5.98
C ALA A 4 10.92 14.55 6.03
N TYR A 5 10.62 13.49 6.79
CA TYR A 5 11.46 12.31 6.92
C TYR A 5 11.45 11.47 5.63
N SER A 6 10.28 11.24 5.03
CA SER A 6 10.09 10.45 3.81
C SER A 6 10.66 11.10 2.53
N ARG A 7 10.93 12.40 2.54
CA ARG A 7 11.55 13.11 1.40
C ARG A 7 13.06 12.87 1.27
N ARG A 8 13.63 12.04 2.13
CA ARG A 8 15.05 11.66 2.10
C ARG A 8 15.24 10.44 1.18
N GLY A 9 16.45 9.89 1.14
CA GLY A 9 16.75 8.70 0.34
C GLY A 9 16.06 7.42 0.83
N TYR A 10 16.16 6.37 0.01
CA TYR A 10 15.50 5.06 0.16
C TYR A 10 15.33 4.56 1.61
N ASP A 11 16.37 4.56 2.45
CA ASP A 11 16.28 3.99 3.81
C ASP A 11 15.23 4.68 4.70
N HIS A 12 15.05 5.98 4.49
CA HIS A 12 14.05 6.75 5.22
C HIS A 12 12.65 6.54 4.65
N GLN A 13 12.54 6.23 3.37
CA GLN A 13 11.28 5.94 2.69
C GLN A 13 10.78 4.56 3.06
N ASP A 14 11.64 3.54 3.02
CA ASP A 14 11.38 2.21 3.57
C ASP A 14 10.95 2.31 5.03
N LYS A 15 11.72 3.04 5.85
CA LYS A 15 11.35 3.20 7.27
C LYS A 15 10.03 3.94 7.46
N ALA A 16 9.71 4.92 6.60
CA ALA A 16 8.41 5.60 6.64
C ALA A 16 7.26 4.63 6.29
N LEU A 17 7.42 3.79 5.27
CA LEU A 17 6.44 2.76 4.91
C LEU A 17 6.24 1.76 6.04
N GLN A 18 7.32 1.29 6.69
CA GLN A 18 7.24 0.44 7.87
C GLN A 18 6.48 1.09 9.04
N ILE A 19 6.73 2.37 9.30
CA ILE A 19 6.03 3.10 10.37
C ILE A 19 4.55 3.25 10.04
N ILE A 20 4.21 3.61 8.80
CA ILE A 20 2.82 3.69 8.33
C ILE A 20 2.16 2.32 8.50
N ALA A 21 2.79 1.26 8.00
CA ALA A 21 2.28 -0.09 8.14
C ALA A 21 2.05 -0.47 9.61
N GLY A 22 2.98 -0.16 10.51
CA GLY A 22 2.85 -0.47 11.94
C GLY A 22 1.84 0.40 12.70
N THR A 23 1.57 1.63 12.25
CA THR A 23 0.70 2.57 12.98
C THR A 23 -0.77 2.40 12.59
N TYR A 24 -1.04 2.07 11.32
CA TYR A 24 -2.39 1.82 10.83
C TYR A 24 -2.92 0.40 11.14
N VAL A 25 -2.23 -0.37 12.01
CA VAL A 25 -2.68 -1.69 12.50
C VAL A 25 -3.80 -1.56 13.54
N PHE A 26 -3.81 -0.49 14.32
CA PHE A 26 -4.67 -0.36 15.50
C PHE A 26 -6.03 0.27 15.14
N MET A 27 -6.96 -0.55 14.66
CA MET A 27 -8.37 -0.18 14.42
C MET A 27 -9.18 0.06 15.71
N PHE A 28 -8.55 0.02 16.90
CA PHE A 28 -9.26 0.08 18.18
C PHE A 28 -9.19 1.43 18.90
N GLU A 29 -8.31 2.35 18.48
CA GLU A 29 -8.25 3.68 19.08
C GLU A 29 -8.88 4.72 18.16
N LYS A 30 -9.88 5.42 18.70
CA LYS A 30 -10.66 6.52 18.11
C LYS A 30 -9.84 7.77 17.78
N GLU A 31 -8.51 7.67 17.77
CA GLU A 31 -7.65 8.82 17.51
C GLU A 31 -7.58 9.06 16.00
N GLU A 32 -7.94 10.29 15.60
CA GLU A 32 -7.95 10.68 14.20
C GLU A 32 -6.50 10.74 13.69
N MET A 33 -6.12 9.74 12.91
CA MET A 33 -4.80 9.65 12.31
C MET A 33 -4.66 10.68 11.18
N PRO A 34 -3.50 11.34 11.06
CA PRO A 34 -3.25 12.29 9.97
C PRO A 34 -3.36 11.60 8.61
N ASP A 35 -3.81 12.31 7.58
CA ASP A 35 -3.81 11.77 6.22
C ASP A 35 -2.38 11.60 5.68
N VAL A 36 -1.95 10.34 5.58
CA VAL A 36 -0.63 9.95 5.04
C VAL A 36 -0.68 9.52 3.57
N ARG A 37 -1.85 9.50 2.91
CA ARG A 37 -1.95 9.15 1.48
C ARG A 37 -1.00 9.95 0.60
N PRO A 38 -0.82 11.27 0.78
CA PRO A 38 0.14 12.03 -0.01
C PRO A 38 1.60 11.60 0.23
N ILE A 39 1.92 11.04 1.39
CA ILE A 39 3.27 10.57 1.72
C ILE A 39 3.54 9.24 1.00
N VAL A 40 2.57 8.32 1.02
CA VAL A 40 2.65 7.06 0.27
C VAL A 40 2.75 7.36 -1.22
N ASP A 41 1.92 8.28 -1.74
CA ASP A 41 1.96 8.71 -3.14
C ASP A 41 3.31 9.35 -3.52
N ASP A 42 3.84 10.25 -2.69
CA ASP A 42 5.15 10.88 -2.91
C ASP A 42 6.27 9.84 -2.96
N ILE A 43 6.24 8.81 -2.09
CA ILE A 43 7.24 7.74 -2.08
C ILE A 43 7.08 6.87 -3.33
N LEU A 44 5.92 6.24 -3.52
CA LEU A 44 5.71 5.29 -4.62
C LEU A 44 5.90 5.95 -5.99
N GLY A 45 5.47 7.21 -6.15
CA GLY A 45 5.66 7.97 -7.37
C GLY A 45 7.12 8.18 -7.78
N GLN A 46 8.06 8.21 -6.84
CA GLN A 46 9.50 8.30 -7.15
C GLN A 46 10.06 7.02 -7.77
N TYR A 47 9.38 5.89 -7.60
CA TYR A 47 9.82 4.57 -8.03
C TYR A 47 8.91 3.96 -9.11
N ASP A 48 8.18 4.80 -9.85
CA ASP A 48 7.18 4.34 -10.82
C ASP A 48 6.23 3.30 -10.21
N TYR A 49 5.81 3.52 -8.97
CA TYR A 49 4.95 2.62 -8.19
C TYR A 49 5.52 1.22 -7.90
N VAL A 50 6.79 0.94 -8.19
CA VAL A 50 7.47 -0.32 -7.82
C VAL A 50 8.59 0.00 -6.83
N PHE A 51 8.25 0.08 -5.54
CA PHE A 51 9.25 0.23 -4.48
C PHE A 51 9.90 -1.13 -4.22
N THR A 52 11.17 -1.29 -4.56
CA THR A 52 11.85 -2.60 -4.56
C THR A 52 12.74 -2.80 -3.35
N THR A 53 12.85 -4.03 -2.86
CA THR A 53 13.87 -4.38 -1.86
C THR A 53 15.28 -4.13 -2.43
N ARG A 54 16.20 -3.60 -1.62
CA ARG A 54 17.60 -3.44 -2.06
C ARG A 54 18.34 -4.75 -2.30
N GLU A 55 17.94 -5.80 -1.61
CA GLU A 55 18.66 -7.09 -1.62
C GLU A 55 18.36 -7.91 -2.88
N ARG A 56 17.10 -7.93 -3.32
CA ARG A 56 16.64 -8.79 -4.42
C ARG A 56 16.07 -8.01 -5.60
N GLY A 57 15.73 -6.73 -5.41
CA GLY A 57 15.15 -5.91 -6.48
C GLY A 57 13.70 -6.26 -6.81
N ASN A 58 13.09 -7.19 -6.09
CA ASN A 58 11.66 -7.52 -6.17
C ASN A 58 10.84 -6.47 -5.41
N LEU A 59 9.53 -6.41 -5.64
CA LEU A 59 8.60 -5.52 -4.94
C LEU A 59 8.74 -5.72 -3.42
N ASP A 60 8.87 -4.62 -2.68
CA ASP A 60 8.85 -4.66 -1.22
C ASP A 60 7.42 -4.88 -0.72
N PRO A 61 7.12 -6.01 -0.05
CA PRO A 61 5.78 -6.28 0.44
C PRO A 61 5.28 -5.25 1.47
N LEU A 62 6.19 -4.57 2.19
CA LEU A 62 5.84 -3.56 3.17
C LEU A 62 5.27 -2.30 2.52
N SER A 63 5.67 -2.01 1.27
CA SER A 63 5.10 -0.91 0.50
C SER A 63 3.61 -1.15 0.18
N VAL A 64 3.26 -2.41 -0.12
CA VAL A 64 1.88 -2.85 -0.35
C VAL A 64 1.10 -2.88 0.97
N ASP A 65 1.68 -3.42 2.04
CA ASP A 65 1.04 -3.49 3.37
C ASP A 65 0.71 -2.09 3.91
N ALA A 66 1.63 -1.13 3.80
CA ALA A 66 1.41 0.25 4.20
C ALA A 66 0.21 0.87 3.46
N LEU A 67 0.11 0.65 2.15
CA LEU A 67 -1.00 1.12 1.33
C LEU A 67 -2.33 0.49 1.77
N VAL A 68 -2.37 -0.83 1.90
CA VAL A 68 -3.58 -1.58 2.29
C VAL A 68 -4.11 -1.10 3.64
N ARG A 69 -3.23 -0.91 4.62
CA ARG A 69 -3.65 -0.44 5.95
C ARG A 69 -4.16 0.99 5.96
N VAL A 70 -3.59 1.87 5.15
CA VAL A 70 -4.12 3.22 4.99
C VAL A 70 -5.48 3.17 4.29
N ALA A 71 -5.64 2.33 3.26
CA ALA A 71 -6.89 2.19 2.54
C ALA A 71 -8.04 1.68 3.43
N LEU A 72 -7.75 0.75 4.33
CA LEU A 72 -8.72 0.17 5.28
C LEU A 72 -8.97 1.04 6.53
N TYR A 73 -8.32 2.21 6.67
CA TYR A 73 -8.46 3.04 7.86
C TYR A 73 -9.73 3.90 7.86
N LYS A 74 -10.15 4.34 6.69
CA LYS A 74 -11.39 5.08 6.46
C LYS A 74 -11.97 4.65 5.12
N ASP A 75 -13.26 4.46 5.04
CA ASP A 75 -13.96 3.99 3.83
C ASP A 75 -13.67 4.89 2.62
N GLU A 76 -13.56 6.21 2.85
CA GLU A 76 -13.19 7.21 1.85
C GLU A 76 -11.78 7.01 1.24
N TYR A 77 -10.94 6.15 1.83
CA TYR A 77 -9.60 5.84 1.35
C TYR A 77 -9.55 4.56 0.51
N THR A 78 -10.62 3.75 0.49
CA THR A 78 -10.71 2.48 -0.24
C THR A 78 -10.45 2.66 -1.73
N GLU A 79 -11.12 3.61 -2.39
CA GLU A 79 -10.94 3.86 -3.83
C GLU A 79 -9.50 4.31 -4.15
N TRP A 80 -8.90 5.13 -3.29
CA TRP A 80 -7.49 5.51 -3.41
C TRP A 80 -6.59 4.26 -3.35
N GLY A 81 -6.81 3.37 -2.39
CA GLY A 81 -6.03 2.14 -2.24
C GLY A 81 -6.12 1.24 -3.47
N ILE A 82 -7.33 0.97 -3.97
CA ILE A 82 -7.56 0.16 -5.17
C ILE A 82 -6.85 0.77 -6.37
N ASN A 83 -6.99 2.09 -6.58
CA ASN A 83 -6.33 2.78 -7.69
C ASN A 83 -4.80 2.64 -7.62
N ARG A 84 -4.22 2.75 -6.43
CA ARG A 84 -2.77 2.65 -6.25
C ARG A 84 -2.26 1.24 -6.46
N LEU A 85 -2.92 0.21 -5.94
CA LEU A 85 -2.56 -1.18 -6.22
C LEU A 85 -2.67 -1.51 -7.72
N GLY A 86 -3.66 -0.94 -8.41
CA GLY A 86 -3.76 -1.02 -9.88
C GLY A 86 -2.53 -0.44 -10.59
N ARG A 87 -2.05 0.74 -10.17
CA ARG A 87 -0.81 1.33 -10.71
C ARG A 87 0.42 0.48 -10.43
N ILE A 88 0.50 -0.18 -9.27
CA ILE A 88 1.59 -1.12 -8.99
C ILE A 88 1.54 -2.26 -10.01
N LEU A 89 0.38 -2.91 -10.22
CA LEU A 89 0.24 -3.99 -11.22
C LEU A 89 0.63 -3.54 -12.64
N GLU A 90 0.17 -2.37 -13.08
CA GLU A 90 0.55 -1.80 -14.38
C GLU A 90 2.07 -1.62 -14.49
N SER A 91 2.71 -1.15 -13.44
CA SER A 91 4.15 -0.87 -13.42
C SER A 91 4.97 -2.16 -13.34
N LEU A 92 4.53 -3.17 -12.58
CA LEU A 92 5.10 -4.51 -12.60
C LEU A 92 5.00 -5.13 -13.99
N HIS A 93 3.86 -4.98 -14.66
CA HIS A 93 3.66 -5.48 -16.01
C HIS A 93 4.60 -4.82 -17.01
N ARG A 94 4.72 -3.49 -16.99
CA ARG A 94 5.71 -2.77 -17.82
C ARG A 94 7.14 -3.24 -17.55
N ARG A 95 7.50 -3.43 -16.28
CA ARG A 95 8.81 -3.93 -15.88
C ARG A 95 9.07 -5.34 -16.42
N SER A 96 8.11 -6.25 -16.31
CA SER A 96 8.24 -7.62 -16.87
C SER A 96 8.41 -7.64 -18.39
N GLY A 97 7.86 -6.66 -19.10
CA GLY A 97 8.04 -6.53 -20.55
C GLY A 97 9.37 -5.89 -20.95
N GLY A 98 10.03 -5.18 -20.03
CA GLY A 98 11.25 -4.42 -20.30
C GLY A 98 12.53 -5.00 -19.70
N ASP A 99 12.42 -5.93 -18.76
CA ASP A 99 13.56 -6.55 -18.05
C ASP A 99 13.45 -8.09 -18.08
N GLU A 100 14.25 -8.72 -18.94
CA GLU A 100 14.29 -10.19 -19.09
C GLU A 100 14.80 -10.91 -17.83
N ASN A 101 15.46 -10.20 -16.91
CA ASN A 101 15.96 -10.75 -15.65
C ASN A 101 14.97 -10.60 -14.50
N TYR A 102 13.80 -10.00 -14.73
CA TYR A 102 12.78 -9.83 -13.71
C TYR A 102 11.92 -11.08 -13.55
N LEU A 103 12.46 -12.07 -12.85
CA LEU A 103 11.85 -13.40 -12.68
C LEU A 103 10.74 -13.43 -11.62
N ASP A 104 10.74 -12.47 -10.69
CA ASP A 104 9.84 -12.45 -9.53
C ASP A 104 8.46 -11.83 -9.84
N TYR A 105 8.18 -11.47 -11.10
CA TYR A 105 6.94 -10.80 -11.50
C TYR A 105 5.67 -11.49 -10.99
N VAL A 106 5.59 -12.82 -11.07
CA VAL A 106 4.41 -13.58 -10.63
C VAL A 106 4.24 -13.49 -9.11
N GLU A 107 5.34 -13.55 -8.36
CA GLU A 107 5.32 -13.44 -6.90
C GLU A 107 4.94 -12.02 -6.47
N ASP A 108 5.54 -11.01 -7.10
CA ASP A 108 5.25 -9.61 -6.84
C ASP A 108 3.80 -9.24 -7.20
N ALA A 109 3.28 -9.72 -8.33
CA ALA A 109 1.88 -9.55 -8.70
C ALA A 109 0.94 -10.22 -7.69
N ALA A 110 1.30 -11.41 -7.18
CA ALA A 110 0.51 -12.10 -6.17
C ALA A 110 0.45 -11.32 -4.85
N VAL A 111 1.51 -10.60 -4.46
CA VAL A 111 1.49 -9.71 -3.29
C VAL A 111 0.46 -8.60 -3.48
N VAL A 112 0.45 -7.95 -4.65
CA VAL A 112 -0.48 -6.85 -4.93
C VAL A 112 -1.93 -7.33 -5.01
N ILE A 113 -2.17 -8.49 -5.64
CA ILE A 113 -3.51 -9.11 -5.72
C ILE A 113 -4.06 -9.42 -4.32
N ARG A 114 -3.25 -9.99 -3.42
CA ARG A 114 -3.68 -10.21 -2.03
C ARG A 114 -3.99 -8.90 -1.32
N GLY A 115 -3.25 -7.83 -1.60
CA GLY A 115 -3.57 -6.49 -1.10
C GLY A 115 -4.95 -6.01 -1.56
N LEU A 116 -5.29 -6.20 -2.84
CA LEU A 116 -6.61 -5.88 -3.38
C LEU A 116 -7.71 -6.71 -2.73
N GLU A 117 -7.51 -8.01 -2.59
CA GLU A 117 -8.44 -8.92 -1.91
C GLU A 117 -8.72 -8.47 -0.47
N ASN A 118 -7.68 -8.05 0.27
CA ASN A 118 -7.82 -7.55 1.64
C ASN A 118 -8.64 -6.26 1.71
N ILE A 119 -8.43 -5.31 0.79
CA ILE A 119 -9.22 -4.07 0.75
C ILE A 119 -10.70 -4.37 0.47
N VAL A 120 -10.97 -5.21 -0.53
CA VAL A 120 -12.34 -5.58 -0.91
C VAL A 120 -13.04 -6.34 0.22
N ALA A 121 -12.35 -7.30 0.84
CA ALA A 121 -12.92 -8.07 1.96
C ALA A 121 -13.18 -7.18 3.19
N GLY A 122 -12.28 -6.23 3.50
CA GLY A 122 -12.47 -5.28 4.59
C GLY A 122 -13.69 -4.39 4.37
N SER A 123 -13.80 -3.79 3.18
CA SER A 123 -14.96 -2.94 2.82
C SER A 123 -16.28 -3.71 2.86
N ALA A 124 -16.32 -4.96 2.37
CA ALA A 124 -17.53 -5.78 2.45
C ALA A 124 -17.92 -6.14 3.89
N LEU A 125 -16.96 -6.35 4.79
CA LEU A 125 -17.23 -6.61 6.20
C LEU A 125 -17.84 -5.40 6.91
N GLU A 126 -17.38 -4.18 6.60
CA GLU A 126 -17.96 -2.93 7.11
C GLU A 126 -19.42 -2.79 6.70
N GLU A 127 -19.74 -2.98 5.42
CA GLU A 127 -21.13 -2.93 4.92
C GLU A 127 -22.05 -3.93 5.65
N ILE A 128 -21.57 -5.15 5.91
CA ILE A 128 -22.33 -6.17 6.65
C ILE A 128 -22.58 -5.73 8.10
N VAL A 129 -21.58 -5.16 8.78
CA VAL A 129 -21.69 -4.69 10.16
C VAL A 129 -22.64 -3.49 10.26
N GLU A 130 -22.57 -2.56 9.31
CA GLU A 130 -23.48 -1.41 9.25
C GLU A 130 -24.94 -1.86 9.03
N ALA A 131 -25.16 -2.80 8.10
CA ALA A 131 -26.49 -3.37 7.87
C ALA A 131 -27.04 -4.09 9.13
N ALA A 132 -26.18 -4.81 9.86
CA ALA A 132 -26.57 -5.50 11.09
C ALA A 132 -26.88 -4.56 12.25
N ASN A 133 -26.19 -3.42 12.36
CA ASN A 133 -26.37 -2.42 13.43
C ASN A 133 -27.47 -1.39 13.13
N GLY A 134 -27.86 -1.23 11.86
CA GLY A 134 -28.96 -0.37 11.42
C GLY A 134 -30.34 -1.05 11.37
N SER A 135 -30.44 -2.31 11.82
CA SER A 135 -31.66 -3.14 11.81
C SER A 135 -32.31 -3.27 13.19
#